data_AF-A0A964VLR6-F1
#
_entry.id   AF-A0A964VLR6-F1
#
_cell.length_a   1.000
_cell.length_b   1.000
_cell.length_c   1.000
_cell.angle_alpha   90.00
_cell.angle_beta   90.00
_cell.angle_gamma   90.00
#
_symmetry.space_group_name_H-M   'P 1'
#
loop_
_entity.id
_entity.type
_entity.pdbx_description
1 polymer ?
#
loop_
_entity_poly.entity_id
_entity_poly.type
_entity_poly.pdbx_seq_one_letter_code
_entity_poly.pdbx_strand_id
1 'polypeptide(L)' 'MSYLTLEVEIDHGKVLAKEPEKLPESGRGLLTILSPAAEKSAQLTPLQALEALQKHLNLDEKKAAEWMATVRDARR' A
#
# COMPACT_ATOMS: atom_id res chain seq x y z
N MET A 1 12.76 11.46 29.56
CA MET A 1 13.36 11.18 28.25
C MET A 1 12.60 11.99 27.20
N SER A 2 13.14 13.14 26.77
CA SER A 2 12.53 13.96 25.73
C SER A 2 13.04 13.52 24.37
N TYR A 3 12.14 13.11 23.48
CA TYR A 3 12.47 12.83 22.08
C TYR A 3 12.33 14.11 21.26
N LEU A 4 13.36 14.44 20.48
CA LEU A 4 13.36 15.59 19.58
C LEU A 4 13.10 15.08 18.16
N THR A 5 12.04 15.58 17.53
CA THR A 5 11.74 15.30 16.12
C THR A 5 12.17 16.50 15.29
N LEU A 6 12.98 16.27 14.26
CA LEU A 6 13.46 17.30 13.34
C LEU A 6 13.25 16.84 11.90
N GLU A 7 13.11 17.79 10.99
CA GLU A 7 13.19 17.49 9.58
C GLU A 7 14.62 17.18 9.16
N VAL A 8 14.78 16.07 8.45
CA VAL A 8 16.05 15.62 7.91
C VAL A 8 15.89 15.32 6.42
N GLU A 9 16.94 15.57 5.67
CA GLU A 9 17.08 15.16 4.28
C GLU A 9 18.05 13.98 4.21
N ILE A 10 17.72 12.97 3.41
CA ILE A 10 18.57 11.79 3.21
C ILE A 10 19.18 11.89 1.81
N ASP A 11 20.47 12.20 1.75
CA ASP A 11 21.23 12.32 0.50
C ASP A 11 22.29 11.22 0.42
N HIS A 12 22.14 10.30 -0.54
CA HIS A 12 23.06 9.16 -0.75
C HIS A 12 23.43 8.39 0.54
N GLY A 13 22.46 8.22 1.46
CA GLY A 13 22.66 7.51 2.73
C GLY A 13 23.23 8.37 3.86
N LYS A 14 23.45 9.67 3.65
CA LYS A 14 23.77 10.64 4.70
C LYS A 14 22.49 11.32 5.18
N VAL A 15 22.30 11.38 6.48
CA VAL A 15 21.18 12.10 7.11
C VAL A 15 21.65 13.50 7.46
N LEU A 16 21.05 14.52 6.83
CA LEU A 16 21.34 15.93 7.05
C LEU A 16 20.14 16.57 7.76
N ALA A 17 20.34 17.05 8.98
CA ALA A 17 19.31 17.82 9.67
C ALA A 17 19.18 19.20 9.05
N LYS A 18 17.95 19.64 8.77
CA LYS A 18 17.70 21.00 8.28
C LYS A 18 17.99 22.07 9.34
N GLU A 19 17.82 21.71 10.60
CA GLU A 19 18.04 22.59 11.75
C GLU A 19 19.10 21.99 12.70
N PRO A 20 20.38 21.99 12.31
CA PRO A 20 21.45 21.36 13.11
C PRO A 20 21.67 22.05 14.45
N GLU A 21 21.30 23.33 14.60
CA GLU A 21 21.42 24.09 15.86
C GLU A 21 20.56 23.54 17.00
N LYS A 22 19.50 22.80 16.67
CA LYS A 22 18.64 22.15 17.67
C LYS A 22 19.18 20.80 18.13
N LEU A 23 20.22 20.29 17.47
CA LEU A 23 20.87 19.04 17.86
C LEU A 23 21.93 19.28 18.95
N PRO A 24 22.06 18.35 19.91
CA PRO A 24 23.17 18.38 20.87
C PRO A 24 24.50 18.12 20.16
N GLU A 25 25.62 18.60 20.73
CA GLU A 25 26.97 18.41 20.17
C GLU A 25 27.34 16.93 19.92
N SER A 26 26.84 16.02 20.76
CA SER A 26 26.94 14.58 20.54
C SER A 26 25.74 13.85 21.14
N GLY A 27 25.35 12.73 20.53
CA GLY A 27 24.19 11.96 20.95
C GLY A 27 23.94 10.72 20.10
N ARG A 28 22.93 9.95 20.50
CA ARG A 28 22.40 8.81 19.72
C ARG A 28 20.92 9.03 19.52
N GLY A 29 20.42 8.71 18.32
CA GLY A 29 19.02 8.90 17.95
C GLY A 29 18.47 7.72 17.16
N LEU A 30 17.14 7.63 17.09
CA LEU A 30 16.43 6.70 16.22
C LEU A 30 15.98 7.44 14.96
N LEU A 31 16.06 6.79 13.81
CA LEU A 31 15.59 7.34 12.54
C LEU A 31 14.26 6.69 12.18
N THR A 32 13.24 7.51 11.96
CA THR A 32 11.95 7.07 11.43
C THR A 32 11.82 7.57 10.00
N ILE A 33 11.81 6.65 9.02
CA ILE A 33 11.61 6.99 7.61
C ILE A 33 10.12 6.96 7.32
N LEU A 34 9.55 8.14 7.06
CA LEU A 34 8.21 8.24 6.51
C LEU A 34 8.30 7.91 5.02
N SER A 35 8.01 6.66 4.67
CA SER A 35 7.83 6.32 3.25
C SER A 35 6.68 7.20 2.73
N PRO A 36 6.82 7.88 1.58
CA PRO A 36 5.68 8.53 0.95
C PRO A 36 4.61 7.45 0.86
N ALA A 37 3.43 7.72 1.43
CA ALA A 37 2.36 6.75 1.60
C ALA A 37 2.33 5.86 0.37
N ALA A 38 2.69 4.58 0.57
CA ALA A 38 2.93 3.60 -0.49
C ALA A 38 1.99 3.94 -1.64
N GLU A 39 2.56 4.37 -2.78
CA GLU A 39 1.82 4.89 -3.94
C GLU A 39 0.48 4.21 -3.95
N LYS A 40 -0.60 4.95 -3.62
CA LYS A 40 -1.95 4.41 -3.48
C LYS A 40 -2.09 3.37 -4.57
N SER A 41 -2.06 2.09 -4.21
CA SER A 41 -2.11 0.99 -5.17
C SER A 41 -3.25 1.36 -6.08
N ALA A 42 -2.93 1.71 -7.34
CA ALA A 42 -3.82 2.48 -8.19
C ALA A 42 -5.20 1.84 -8.05
N GLN A 43 -6.11 2.54 -7.36
CA GLN A 43 -7.31 1.89 -6.82
C GLN A 43 -8.05 1.41 -8.05
N LEU A 44 -7.93 0.10 -8.33
CA LEU A 44 -8.55 -0.49 -9.49
C LEU A 44 -10.01 -0.10 -9.35
N THR A 45 -10.52 0.57 -10.37
CA THR A 45 -11.94 0.87 -10.38
C THR A 45 -12.69 -0.45 -10.18
N PRO A 46 -13.87 -0.44 -9.54
CA PRO A 46 -14.60 -1.69 -9.27
C PRO A 46 -14.74 -2.59 -10.52
N LEU A 47 -14.83 -2.00 -11.71
CA LEU A 47 -14.83 -2.72 -12.99
C LEU A 47 -13.48 -3.38 -13.31
N GLN A 48 -12.36 -2.68 -13.14
CA GLN A 48 -11.03 -3.25 -13.36
C GLN A 48 -10.69 -4.35 -12.34
N ALA A 49 -11.15 -4.22 -11.10
CA ALA A 49 -11.00 -5.28 -10.09
C ALA A 49 -11.83 -6.52 -10.47
N LEU A 50 -13.05 -6.32 -10.97
CA LEU A 50 -13.90 -7.40 -11.47
C LEU A 50 -13.28 -8.09 -12.69
N GLU A 51 -12.77 -7.33 -13.66
CA GLU A 51 -12.11 -7.88 -14.85
C GLU A 51 -10.83 -8.67 -14.49
N ALA A 52 -10.01 -8.15 -13.57
CA ALA A 52 -8.83 -8.84 -13.09
C ALA A 52 -9.19 -10.16 -12.38
N LEU A 53 -10.26 -10.15 -11.57
CA LEU A 53 -10.76 -11.33 -10.88
C LEU A 53 -11.33 -12.35 -11.88
N GLN A 54 -12.10 -11.90 -12.88
CA GLN A 54 -12.64 -12.77 -13.94
C GLN A 54 -11.53 -13.46 -14.73
N LYS A 55 -10.47 -12.72 -15.09
CA LYS A 55 -9.28 -13.27 -15.75
C LYS A 55 -8.55 -14.27 -14.86
N HIS A 56 -8.34 -13.94 -13.58
CA HIS A 56 -7.64 -14.81 -12.63
C HIS A 56 -8.38 -16.12 -12.37
N LEU A 57 -9.71 -16.06 -12.25
CA LEU A 57 -10.55 -17.22 -12.01
C LEU A 57 -10.85 -18.02 -13.30
N ASN A 58 -10.41 -17.54 -14.46
CA ASN A 58 -10.69 -18.11 -15.77
C ASN A 58 -12.18 -18.48 -15.91
N LEU A 59 -13.05 -17.55 -15.50
CA LEU A 59 -14.49 -17.73 -15.50
C LEU A 59 -15.00 -17.64 -16.94
N ASP A 60 -15.02 -18.79 -17.62
CA ASP A 60 -15.66 -18.94 -18.91
C ASP A 60 -17.17 -18.73 -18.79
N GLU A 61 -17.77 -18.04 -19.75
CA GLU A 61 -19.21 -17.74 -19.81
C GLU A 61 -20.08 -19.01 -19.67
N LYS A 62 -19.59 -20.16 -20.17
CA LYS A 62 -20.24 -21.47 -20.02
C LYS A 62 -20.27 -21.96 -18.58
N LYS A 63 -19.16 -21.87 -17.84
CA LYS A 63 -19.09 -22.30 -16.43
C LYS A 63 -19.96 -21.42 -15.54
N ALA A 64 -20.01 -20.13 -15.83
CA ALA A 64 -20.90 -19.20 -15.14
C ALA A 64 -22.38 -19.56 -15.39
N ALA A 65 -22.75 -19.91 -16.63
CA ALA A 65 -24.10 -20.34 -16.97
C ALA A 65 -24.49 -21.66 -16.28
N GLU A 66 -23.59 -22.64 -16.25
CA GLU A 66 -23.79 -23.93 -15.57
C GLU A 66 -23.94 -23.75 -14.05
N TRP A 67 -23.11 -22.89 -13.45
CA TRP A 67 -23.22 -22.56 -12.03
C TRP A 67 -24.54 -21.84 -11.70
N MET A 68 -24.94 -20.86 -12.53
CA MET A 68 -26.22 -20.17 -12.34
C MET A 68 -27.44 -21.09 -12.53
N ALA A 69 -27.37 -22.06 -13.43
CA ALA A 69 -28.40 -23.10 -13.58
C ALA A 69 -28.48 -23.97 -12.30
N THR A 70 -27.33 -24.42 -11.80
CA THR A 70 -27.25 -25.19 -10.54
C THR A 70 -27.83 -24.42 -9.35
N VAL A 71 -27.50 -23.13 -9.21
CA VAL A 71 -28.05 -22.28 -8.13
C VAL A 71 -29.56 -22.07 -8.29
N ARG A 72 -30.08 -21.98 -9.52
CA ARG A 72 -31.50 -21.82 -9.80
C ARG A 72 -32.29 -23.08 -9.47
N ASP A 73 -31.75 -24.24 -9.82
CA ASP A 73 -32.36 -25.54 -9.48
C ASP A 73 -32.34 -25.79 -7.96
N ALA A 74 -31.27 -25.41 -7.26
CA ALA A 74 -31.18 -25.50 -5.80
C ALA A 74 -32.14 -24.55 -5.04
N ARG A 75 -32.69 -23.54 -5.72
CA ARG A 75 -33.70 -22.61 -5.16
C ARG A 75 -35.14 -23.04 -5.46
N ARG A 76 -35.35 -24.08 -6.26
CA ARG A 76 -36.65 -24.58 -6.66
C ARG A 76 -37.12 -25.70 -5.74
#